data_AF-A0A661ZP96-F1
#
_entry.id   AF-A0A661ZP96-F1
#
_cell.length_a   1.000
_cell.length_b   1.000
_cell.length_c   1.000
_cell.angle_alpha   90.00
_cell.angle_beta   90.00
_cell.angle_gamma   90.00
#
_symmetry.space_group_name_H-M   'P 1'
#
loop_
_entity.id
_entity.type
_entity.pdbx_description
1 polymer ?
#
loop_
_entity_poly.entity_id
_entity_poly.type
_entity_poly.pdbx_seq_one_letter_code
_entity_poly.pdbx_strand_id
1 'polypeptide(L)' 'MDFKTGYIYHIYNRGNNKNKIFFSRDNYLFFLKKTRKELSDHLDFLAYCLMPNHFHFLVQ' A
#
# COMPACT_ATOMS: atom_id res chain seq x y z
N MET A 1 13.25 -15.31 2.78
CA MET A 1 12.09 -14.90 3.59
C MET A 1 10.99 -15.87 3.26
N ASP A 2 10.43 -16.52 4.28
CA ASP A 2 9.37 -17.52 4.09
C ASP A 2 8.02 -16.84 4.31
N PHE A 3 7.24 -16.72 3.23
CA PHE A 3 5.85 -16.26 3.31
C PHE A 3 4.95 -17.48 3.48
N LYS A 4 3.96 -17.37 4.37
CA LYS A 4 3.06 -18.45 4.75
C LYS A 4 1.62 -17.99 4.62
N THR A 5 0.80 -18.83 4.02
CA THR A 5 -0.65 -18.63 3.94
C THR A 5 -1.22 -18.48 5.35
N GLY A 6 -2.14 -17.52 5.51
CA GLY A 6 -2.83 -17.27 6.77
C GLY A 6 -2.11 -16.30 7.72
N TYR A 7 -0.91 -15.84 7.37
CA TYR A 7 -0.16 -14.85 8.16
C TYR A 7 -0.40 -13.43 7.67
N ILE A 8 -0.33 -12.49 8.61
CA ILE A 8 -0.50 -11.07 8.32
C ILE A 8 0.86 -10.42 8.09
N TYR A 9 0.95 -9.62 7.03
CA TYR A 9 2.15 -8.91 6.62
C TYR A 9 1.91 -7.40 6.57
N HIS A 10 2.88 -6.65 7.10
CA HIS A 10 2.92 -5.20 6.97
C HIS A 10 3.84 -4.82 5.81
N ILE A 11 3.25 -4.33 4.71
CA ILE A 11 3.98 -3.78 3.58
C ILE A 11 4.19 -2.29 3.80
N TYR A 12 5.44 -1.87 3.70
CA TYR A 12 5.87 -0.48 3.90
C TYR A 12 6.65 0.02 2.69
N ASN A 13 6.29 1.20 2.19
CA ASN A 13 7.09 1.89 1.19
C ASN A 13 7.12 3.39 1.45
N ARG A 14 8.32 3.99 1.34
CA ARG A 14 8.57 5.41 1.54
C ARG A 14 9.25 6.01 0.33
N GLY A 15 8.88 7.25 0.00
CA GLY A 15 9.53 8.04 -1.02
C GLY A 15 11.04 8.17 -0.76
N ASN A 16 11.81 8.12 -1.85
CA ASN A 16 13.26 8.30 -1.79
C ASN A 16 13.59 9.63 -1.10
N ASN A 17 14.61 9.63 -0.22
CA ASN A 17 14.96 10.77 0.63
C ASN A 17 13.77 11.36 1.43
N LYS A 18 12.77 10.53 1.76
CA LYS A 18 11.55 10.92 2.49
C LYS A 18 10.70 11.96 1.74
N ASN A 19 10.93 12.13 0.44
CA ASN A 19 10.19 13.06 -0.40
C ASN A 19 8.73 12.61 -0.58
N LYS A 20 7.86 13.57 -0.89
CA LYS A 20 6.45 13.30 -1.17
C LYS A 20 6.32 12.35 -2.37
N ILE A 21 5.36 11.44 -2.28
CA ILE A 21 4.94 10.52 -3.35
C ILE A 21 3.48 10.77 -3.75
N PHE A 22 2.71 11.42 -2.88
CA PHE A 22 1.38 11.93 -3.19
C PHE A 22 1.41 13.47 -3.14
N PHE A 23 1.16 14.09 -4.28
CA PHE A 23 1.25 15.55 -4.46
C PHE A 23 -0.12 16.22 -4.51
N SER A 24 -1.17 15.46 -4.83
CA SER A 24 -2.56 15.90 -4.84
C SER A 24 -3.50 14.80 -4.34
N ARG A 25 -4.73 15.19 -3.97
CA ARG A 25 -5.81 14.24 -3.61
C ARG A 25 -6.01 13.17 -4.67
N ASP A 26 -5.91 13.54 -5.94
CA ASP A 26 -6.10 12.62 -7.06
C ASP A 26 -5.03 11.53 -7.12
N ASN A 27 -3.80 11.81 -6.67
CA ASN A 27 -2.78 10.77 -6.57
C ASN A 27 -3.16 9.67 -5.57
N TYR A 28 -3.75 10.04 -4.42
CA TYR A 28 -4.22 9.07 -3.43
C TYR A 28 -5.34 8.19 -4.01
N LEU A 29 -6.32 8.81 -4.67
CA LEU A 29 -7.45 8.10 -5.27
C LEU A 29 -7.00 7.19 -6.42
N PHE A 30 -6.11 7.69 -7.27
CA PHE A 30 -5.51 6.91 -8.35
C PHE A 30 -4.76 5.70 -7.79
N PHE A 31 -3.94 5.90 -6.76
CA PHE A 31 -3.18 4.83 -6.13
C PHE A 31 -4.10 3.76 -5.54
N LEU A 32 -5.11 4.14 -4.75
CA LEU A 32 -6.07 3.17 -4.18
C LEU A 32 -6.84 2.42 -5.28
N LYS A 33 -7.27 3.10 -6.34
CA LYS A 33 -7.97 2.46 -7.47
C LYS A 33 -7.06 1.45 -8.18
N LYS A 34 -5.80 1.81 -8.42
CA LYS A 34 -4.82 0.94 -9.05
C LYS A 34 -4.46 -0.25 -8.16
N THR A 35 -4.17 -0.01 -6.88
CA THR A 35 -3.92 -1.07 -5.88
C THR A 35 -5.06 -2.07 -5.84
N ARG A 36 -6.31 -1.60 -5.74
CA ARG A 36 -7.48 -2.49 -5.77
C ARG A 36 -7.54 -3.27 -7.08
N LYS A 37 -7.45 -2.60 -8.23
CA LYS A 37 -7.57 -3.25 -9.55
C LYS A 37 -6.51 -4.32 -9.81
N GLU A 38 -5.28 -4.10 -9.38
CA GLU A 38 -4.16 -4.96 -9.73
C GLU A 38 -3.85 -6.01 -8.64
N LEU A 39 -4.24 -5.78 -7.38
CA LEU A 39 -3.81 -6.61 -6.24
C LEU A 39 -4.95 -7.31 -5.49
N SER A 40 -6.23 -6.94 -5.69
CA SER A 40 -7.34 -7.54 -4.92
C SER A 40 -7.49 -9.04 -5.11
N ASP A 41 -7.06 -9.56 -6.26
CA ASP A 41 -7.19 -10.99 -6.58
C ASP A 41 -6.06 -11.83 -5.94
N HIS A 42 -5.08 -11.16 -5.33
CA HIS A 42 -3.87 -11.80 -4.82
C HIS A 42 -3.63 -11.53 -3.32
N LEU A 43 -4.26 -10.50 -2.76
CA LEU A 43 -4.02 -10.02 -1.40
C LEU A 43 -5.33 -9.63 -0.72
N ASP A 44 -5.52 -10.10 0.51
CA ASP A 44 -6.60 -9.65 1.37
C ASP A 44 -6.15 -8.42 2.17
N PHE A 45 -6.65 -7.24 1.79
CA PHE A 45 -6.33 -5.99 2.46
C PHE A 45 -7.11 -5.85 3.78
N LEU A 46 -6.41 -5.87 4.91
CA LEU A 46 -7.00 -5.69 6.23
C LEU A 46 -7.07 -4.22 6.65
N ALA A 47 -6.02 -3.46 6.35
CA ALA A 47 -5.93 -2.03 6.65
C ALA A 47 -4.93 -1.32 5.74
N TYR A 48 -5.06 0.00 5.61
CA TYR A 48 -4.07 0.84 4.94
C TYR A 48 -3.92 2.20 5.59
N CYS A 49 -2.76 2.82 5.44
CA CYS A 49 -2.49 4.21 5.80
C CYS A 49 -1.74 4.90 4.66
N LEU A 50 -2.20 6.07 4.24
CA LEU A 50 -1.56 6.87 3.19
C LEU A 50 -1.09 8.20 3.78
N MET A 51 0.21 8.46 3.70
CA MET A 51 0.84 9.69 4.13
C MET A 51 1.53 10.35 2.94
N PRO A 52 1.76 11.68 2.94
CA PRO A 52 2.33 12.38 1.78
C PRO A 52 3.61 11.77 1.20
N ASN A 53 4.45 11.14 2.02
CA ASN A 53 5.72 10.54 1.61
C ASN A 53 5.83 9.02 1.81
N HIS A 54 4.77 8.32 2.23
CA HIS A 54 4.80 6.85 2.36
C HIS A 54 3.41 6.25 2.48
N PHE A 55 3.32 4.93 2.30
CA PHE A 55 2.10 4.18 2.56
C PHE A 55 2.41 2.87 3.30
N HIS A 56 1.40 2.39 4.02
CA HIS A 56 1.40 1.14 4.75
C HIS A 56 0.21 0.31 4.27
N PHE A 57 0.41 -0.98 3.99
CA PHE A 57 -0.67 -1.95 3.84
C PHE A 57 -0.50 -3.06 4.87
N LEU A 58 -1.62 -3.47 5.46
CA LEU A 58 -1.71 -4.70 6.23
C LEU A 58 -2.46 -5.70 5.38
N VAL A 59 -1.82 -6.79 4.99
CA VAL A 59 -2.36 -7.80 4.08
C VAL A 59 -2.25 -9.20 4.66
N GLN A 60 -3.08 -10.12 4.18
CA GLN A 60 -3.00 -11.55 4.41
C GLN A 60 -2.87 -12.29 3.09
#